data_AF-A0A820IL66-F1
#
_entry.id   AF-A0A820IL66-F1
#
_cell.length_a   1.000
_cell.length_b   1.000
_cell.length_c   1.000
_cell.angle_alpha   90.00
_cell.angle_beta   90.00
_cell.angle_gamma   90.00
#
_symmetry.space_group_name_H-M   'P 1'
#
loop_
_entity.id
_entity.type
_entity.pdbx_description
1 polymer ?
#
loop_
_entity_poly.entity_id
_entity_poly.type
_entity_poly.pdbx_seq_one_letter_code
_entity_poly.pdbx_strand_id
1 'polypeptide(L)'
;MSTIYVPFQYNEAREWIEKSFNIDSDAVDKYNSHFEVTIRILGGLLSIYHLTADEMFLKRAIELGDRLLLNFDTPSSLPLAEINIKRKIASAYGWTSNSATAEVGTVQLEMRDLSRVTGDRLYENVADKSAATLHSQSKKDGLVPIFINPLTGRFSSGVISFGARGDSYYEYLLKQWLQTGQKRSV
;
A
#
# COMPACT_ATOMS: atom_id res chain seq x y z
N MET A 1 -14.86 -7.80 4.04
CA MET A 1 -14.92 -9.28 4.15
C MET A 1 -14.40 -9.78 5.48
N SER A 2 -13.29 -9.27 6.05
CA SER A 2 -12.80 -9.70 7.38
C SER A 2 -13.79 -9.46 8.53
N THR A 3 -14.71 -8.50 8.38
CA THR A 3 -15.78 -8.22 9.36
C THR A 3 -17.00 -9.16 9.21
N ILE A 4 -17.07 -9.98 8.16
CA ILE A 4 -18.23 -10.82 7.89
C ILE A 4 -18.13 -12.10 8.71
N TYR A 5 -18.81 -12.13 9.85
CA TYR A 5 -18.91 -13.30 10.74
C TYR A 5 -20.12 -14.20 10.41
N VAL A 6 -20.83 -13.93 9.30
CA VAL A 6 -22.01 -14.70 8.87
C VAL A 6 -21.63 -15.60 7.69
N PRO A 7 -21.66 -16.94 7.85
CA PRO A 7 -21.17 -17.88 6.83
C PRO A 7 -21.80 -17.70 5.43
N PHE A 8 -23.09 -17.37 5.36
CA PHE A 8 -23.78 -17.14 4.09
C PHE A 8 -23.22 -15.93 3.32
N GLN A 9 -23.06 -14.80 4.00
CA GLN A 9 -22.54 -13.56 3.41
C GLN A 9 -21.07 -13.72 2.99
N TYR A 10 -20.29 -14.53 3.72
CA TYR A 10 -18.93 -14.88 3.32
C TYR A 10 -18.91 -15.64 2.01
N ASN A 11 -19.72 -16.69 1.87
CA ASN A 11 -19.75 -17.51 0.66
C ASN A 11 -20.17 -16.72 -0.57
N GLU A 12 -21.19 -15.87 -0.45
CA GLU A 12 -21.63 -14.97 -1.53
C GLU A 12 -20.52 -14.00 -1.95
N ALA A 13 -19.86 -13.35 -0.98
CA ALA A 13 -18.76 -12.43 -1.26
C ALA A 13 -17.55 -13.13 -1.89
N ARG A 14 -17.21 -14.33 -1.40
CA ARG A 14 -16.15 -15.18 -1.94
C ARG A 14 -16.42 -15.54 -3.39
N GLU A 15 -17.63 -16.02 -3.69
CA GLU A 15 -18.06 -16.39 -5.04
C GLU A 15 -18.02 -15.18 -5.99
N TRP A 16 -18.46 -14.02 -5.52
CA TRP A 16 -18.39 -12.79 -6.30
C TRP A 16 -16.93 -12.41 -6.62
N ILE A 17 -16.00 -12.52 -5.67
CA ILE A 17 -14.59 -12.23 -5.95
C ILE A 17 -14.00 -13.25 -6.92
N GLU A 18 -14.29 -14.52 -6.71
CA GLU A 18 -13.78 -15.58 -7.58
C GLU A 18 -14.20 -15.34 -9.04
N LYS A 19 -15.46 -14.96 -9.27
CA LYS A 19 -16.05 -14.85 -10.61
C LYS A 19 -15.97 -13.45 -11.23
N SER A 20 -15.98 -12.39 -10.41
CA SER A 20 -16.20 -11.01 -10.88
C SER A 20 -15.06 -10.05 -10.53
N PHE A 21 -14.17 -10.39 -9.59
CA PHE A 21 -12.99 -9.56 -9.34
C PHE A 21 -12.01 -9.70 -10.52
N ASN A 22 -12.00 -8.70 -11.39
CA ASN A 22 -11.20 -8.69 -12.61
C ASN A 22 -10.42 -7.37 -12.75
N ILE A 23 -9.11 -7.45 -12.49
CA ILE A 23 -8.17 -6.32 -12.58
C ILE A 23 -7.82 -5.90 -14.02
N ASP A 24 -8.29 -6.65 -15.02
CA ASP A 24 -8.14 -6.33 -16.45
C ASP A 24 -9.44 -5.79 -17.08
N SER A 25 -10.51 -5.60 -16.28
CA SER A 25 -11.78 -5.08 -16.76
C SER A 25 -11.75 -3.58 -17.10
N ASP A 26 -12.62 -3.13 -18.01
CA ASP A 26 -12.77 -1.71 -18.35
C ASP A 26 -13.19 -0.85 -17.15
N ALA A 27 -13.83 -1.44 -16.14
CA ALA A 27 -14.23 -0.75 -14.92
C ALA A 27 -13.04 -0.20 -14.12
N VAL A 28 -11.86 -0.80 -14.27
CA VAL A 28 -10.60 -0.37 -13.64
C VAL A 28 -9.64 0.32 -14.62
N ASP A 29 -10.07 0.62 -15.85
CA ASP A 29 -9.30 1.41 -16.82
C ASP A 29 -9.39 2.91 -16.53
N LYS A 30 -8.90 3.28 -15.35
CA LYS A 30 -8.80 4.67 -14.87
C LYS A 30 -7.70 4.76 -13.81
N TYR A 31 -7.28 5.98 -13.50
CA TYR A 31 -6.38 6.19 -12.37
C TYR A 31 -7.11 5.96 -11.04
N ASN A 32 -6.50 5.17 -10.17
CA ASN A 32 -6.95 4.89 -8.82
C ASN A 32 -5.82 5.27 -7.86
N SER A 33 -6.17 5.69 -6.64
CA SER A 33 -5.16 5.91 -5.59
C SER A 33 -4.47 4.60 -5.23
N HIS A 34 -3.15 4.57 -5.39
CA HIS A 34 -2.32 3.42 -5.01
C HIS A 34 -2.46 3.09 -3.52
N PHE A 35 -2.46 4.13 -2.68
CA PHE A 35 -2.67 4.01 -1.25
C PHE A 35 -4.00 3.33 -0.91
N GLU A 36 -5.12 3.84 -1.45
CA GLU A 36 -6.45 3.31 -1.14
C GLU A 36 -6.64 1.87 -1.64
N VAL A 37 -6.11 1.55 -2.83
CA VAL A 37 -6.15 0.18 -3.35
C VAL A 37 -5.34 -0.76 -2.46
N THR A 38 -4.19 -0.31 -1.95
CA THR A 38 -3.34 -1.10 -1.06
C THR A 38 -4.03 -1.37 0.27
N ILE A 39 -4.43 -0.34 1.02
CA ILE A 39 -4.96 -0.55 2.38
C ILE A 39 -6.35 -1.19 2.40
N ARG A 40 -7.16 -1.01 1.36
CA ARG A 40 -8.53 -1.56 1.32
C ARG A 40 -8.60 -2.90 0.62
N ILE A 41 -8.06 -2.99 -0.59
CA ILE A 41 -8.26 -4.16 -1.45
C ILE A 41 -7.18 -5.21 -1.14
N LEU A 42 -5.90 -4.85 -1.23
CA LEU A 42 -4.82 -5.78 -0.92
C LEU A 42 -4.86 -6.18 0.56
N GLY A 43 -4.94 -5.22 1.48
CA GLY A 43 -5.10 -5.49 2.91
C GLY A 43 -6.34 -6.33 3.23
N GLY A 44 -7.45 -6.10 2.53
CA GLY A 44 -8.68 -6.89 2.68
C GLY A 44 -8.55 -8.33 2.21
N LEU A 45 -7.91 -8.56 1.06
CA LEU A 45 -7.63 -9.90 0.50
C LEU A 45 -6.66 -10.69 1.39
N LEU A 46 -5.58 -10.06 1.85
CA LEU A 46 -4.63 -10.67 2.78
C LEU A 46 -5.28 -11.01 4.12
N SER A 47 -6.07 -10.09 4.68
CA SER A 47 -6.77 -10.32 5.94
C SER A 47 -7.70 -11.52 5.86
N ILE A 48 -8.50 -11.64 4.79
CA ILE A 48 -9.42 -12.77 4.66
C ILE A 48 -8.67 -14.08 4.41
N TYR A 49 -7.58 -14.05 3.64
CA TYR A 49 -6.71 -15.21 3.46
C TYR A 49 -6.18 -15.72 4.81
N HIS A 50 -5.66 -14.85 5.67
CA HIS A 50 -5.19 -15.26 7.01
C HIS A 50 -6.30 -15.82 7.90
N LEU A 51 -7.54 -15.39 7.72
CA LEU A 51 -8.69 -15.87 8.50
C LEU A 51 -9.23 -17.21 8.01
N THR A 52 -9.13 -17.51 6.70
CA THR A 52 -9.81 -18.66 6.09
C THR A 52 -8.86 -19.69 5.48
N ALA A 53 -7.58 -19.35 5.31
CA ALA A 53 -6.59 -20.11 4.54
C ALA A 53 -7.02 -20.42 3.10
N ASP A 54 -7.93 -19.61 2.54
CA ASP A 54 -8.43 -19.83 1.18
C ASP A 54 -7.51 -19.20 0.14
N GLU A 55 -6.78 -20.06 -0.57
CA GLU A 55 -5.81 -19.72 -1.61
C GLU A 55 -6.38 -18.84 -2.74
N MET A 56 -7.70 -18.83 -2.95
CA MET A 56 -8.33 -17.94 -3.93
C MET A 56 -8.02 -16.47 -3.61
N PHE A 57 -8.10 -16.06 -2.34
CA PHE A 57 -7.81 -14.68 -1.95
C PHE A 57 -6.33 -14.35 -2.06
N LEU A 58 -5.44 -15.29 -1.72
CA LEU A 58 -4.01 -15.10 -1.91
C LEU A 58 -3.67 -14.92 -3.39
N LYS A 59 -4.26 -15.73 -4.28
CA LYS A 59 -4.09 -15.58 -5.73
C LYS A 59 -4.50 -14.19 -6.21
N ARG A 60 -5.65 -13.67 -5.76
CA ARG A 60 -6.10 -12.30 -6.10
C ARG A 60 -5.19 -11.22 -5.51
N ALA A 61 -4.66 -11.44 -4.30
CA ALA A 61 -3.72 -10.53 -3.65
C ALA A 61 -2.41 -10.43 -4.44
N ILE A 62 -1.88 -11.56 -4.93
CA ILE A 62 -0.69 -11.60 -5.79
C ILE A 62 -0.94 -10.86 -7.10
N GLU A 63 -2.03 -11.18 -7.80
CA GLU A 63 -2.40 -10.54 -9.07
C GLU A 63 -2.48 -9.01 -8.95
N LEU A 64 -3.03 -8.51 -7.84
CA LEU A 64 -3.09 -7.08 -7.53
C LEU A 64 -1.72 -6.52 -7.12
N GLY A 65 -1.00 -7.19 -6.22
CA GLY A 65 0.30 -6.78 -5.70
C GLY A 65 1.33 -6.59 -6.81
N ASP A 66 1.35 -7.49 -7.80
CA ASP A 66 2.23 -7.41 -8.96
C ASP A 66 2.01 -6.12 -9.78
N ARG A 67 0.76 -5.66 -9.88
CA ARG A 67 0.45 -4.39 -10.54
C ARG A 67 0.90 -3.21 -9.70
N LEU A 68 0.70 -3.26 -8.39
CA LEU A 68 1.02 -2.17 -7.47
C LEU A 68 2.54 -1.91 -7.37
N LEU A 69 3.38 -2.91 -7.63
CA LEU A 69 4.84 -2.73 -7.68
C LEU A 69 5.28 -1.63 -8.65
N LEU A 70 4.52 -1.38 -9.72
CA LEU A 70 4.80 -0.32 -10.70
C LEU A 70 4.88 1.07 -10.08
N ASN A 71 4.13 1.32 -9.00
CA ASN A 71 4.17 2.63 -8.34
C ASN A 71 5.52 2.92 -7.70
N PHE A 72 6.26 1.89 -7.28
CA PHE A 72 7.55 2.01 -6.61
C PHE A 72 8.72 2.20 -7.58
N ASP A 73 8.48 2.17 -8.89
CA ASP A 73 9.50 2.42 -9.92
C ASP A 73 9.83 3.92 -10.02
N THR A 74 10.45 4.43 -8.96
CA THR A 74 10.93 5.81 -8.85
C THR A 74 12.37 5.83 -8.35
N PRO A 75 13.17 6.87 -8.67
CA PRO A 75 14.55 6.97 -8.19
C PRO A 75 14.68 6.93 -6.66
N SER A 76 13.65 7.37 -5.93
CA SER A 76 13.64 7.36 -4.46
C SER A 76 13.01 6.10 -3.85
N SER A 77 12.49 5.18 -4.68
CA SER A 77 11.69 4.01 -4.27
C SER A 77 10.40 4.35 -3.49
N LEU A 78 10.00 5.62 -3.43
CA LEU A 78 8.70 6.02 -2.91
C LEU A 78 7.63 5.81 -4.00
N PRO A 79 6.45 5.30 -3.64
CA PRO A 79 5.42 5.07 -4.62
C PRO A 79 4.84 6.38 -5.19
N LEU A 80 4.58 6.37 -6.49
CA LEU A 80 3.71 7.35 -7.14
C LEU A 80 2.27 7.22 -6.60
N ALA A 81 1.52 8.33 -6.61
CA ALA A 81 0.21 8.42 -5.95
C ALA A 81 -0.90 7.61 -6.64
N GLU A 82 -0.87 7.52 -7.97
CA GLU A 82 -1.93 6.93 -8.78
C GLU A 82 -1.45 5.75 -9.63
N ILE A 83 -2.37 4.84 -9.92
CA ILE A 83 -2.16 3.71 -10.82
C ILE A 83 -3.40 3.46 -11.68
N ASN A 84 -3.18 3.27 -12.97
CA ASN A 84 -4.12 2.57 -13.83
C ASN A 84 -3.74 1.09 -13.85
N ILE A 85 -4.53 0.29 -13.13
CA ILE A 85 -4.26 -1.13 -12.90
C ILE A 85 -4.27 -1.89 -14.22
N LYS A 86 -5.30 -1.69 -15.06
CA LYS A 86 -5.43 -2.37 -16.35
C LYS A 86 -4.29 -2.03 -17.30
N ARG A 87 -4.00 -0.73 -17.47
CA ARG A 87 -2.97 -0.25 -18.42
C ARG A 87 -1.54 -0.43 -17.92
N LYS A 88 -1.34 -0.78 -16.64
CA LYS A 88 -0.01 -0.94 -16.02
C LYS A 88 0.81 0.36 -16.08
N ILE A 89 0.19 1.48 -15.72
CA ILE A 89 0.86 2.80 -15.72
C ILE A 89 0.63 3.44 -14.35
N ALA A 90 1.71 3.90 -13.73
CA ALA A 90 1.68 4.69 -12.50
C ALA A 90 1.93 6.17 -12.82
N SER A 91 1.35 7.07 -12.02
CA SER A 91 1.52 8.52 -12.18
C SER A 91 1.47 9.24 -10.84
N ALA A 92 2.08 10.43 -10.79
CA ALA A 92 1.74 11.40 -9.76
C ALA A 92 0.33 11.96 -10.01
N TYR A 93 -0.20 12.72 -9.05
CA TYR A 93 -1.45 13.44 -9.24
C TYR A 93 -1.34 14.45 -10.39
N GLY A 94 -2.41 14.61 -11.18
CA GLY A 94 -2.41 15.56 -12.30
C GLY A 94 -2.11 17.03 -11.93
N TRP A 95 -2.28 17.41 -10.66
CA TRP A 95 -2.07 18.78 -10.15
C TRP A 95 -0.74 18.96 -9.39
N THR A 96 0.02 17.89 -9.11
CA THR A 96 1.30 17.99 -8.38
C THR A 96 2.22 16.80 -8.63
N SER A 97 3.53 17.04 -8.56
CA SER A 97 4.53 15.96 -8.56
C SER A 97 4.77 15.37 -7.17
N ASN A 98 4.07 15.82 -6.12
CA ASN A 98 4.21 15.32 -4.76
C ASN A 98 3.15 14.27 -4.41
N SER A 99 3.52 13.34 -3.53
CA SER A 99 2.60 12.40 -2.89
C SER A 99 2.33 12.84 -1.45
N ALA A 100 1.16 12.50 -0.90
CA ALA A 100 0.94 12.69 0.53
C ALA A 100 1.86 11.77 1.33
N THR A 101 2.39 12.26 2.45
CA THR A 101 3.32 11.49 3.29
C THR A 101 2.65 10.23 3.86
N ALA A 102 1.39 10.33 4.28
CA ALA A 102 0.58 9.17 4.65
C ALA A 102 0.46 8.16 3.50
N GLU A 103 0.21 8.60 2.27
CA GLU A 103 0.01 7.66 1.15
C GLU A 103 1.25 6.83 0.83
N VAL A 104 2.45 7.41 0.94
CA VAL A 104 3.70 6.67 0.72
C VAL A 104 4.19 5.92 1.96
N GLY A 105 3.75 6.34 3.14
CA GLY A 105 4.14 5.80 4.45
C GLY A 105 3.20 4.73 5.00
N THR A 106 2.11 4.42 4.29
CA THR A 106 1.02 3.58 4.76
C THR A 106 0.68 2.46 3.74
N VAL A 107 1.72 1.78 3.25
CA VAL A 107 1.60 0.65 2.30
C VAL A 107 2.52 -0.53 2.66
N GLN A 108 3.37 -0.35 3.67
CA GLN A 108 4.46 -1.24 4.01
C GLN A 108 3.99 -2.53 4.68
N LEU A 109 2.90 -2.48 5.45
CA LEU A 109 2.41 -3.65 6.16
C LEU A 109 1.89 -4.70 5.18
N GLU A 110 1.10 -4.27 4.21
CA GLU A 110 0.47 -5.08 3.18
C GLU A 110 1.51 -5.67 2.25
N MET A 111 2.47 -4.86 1.79
CA MET A 111 3.56 -5.32 0.94
C MET A 111 4.47 -6.33 1.66
N ARG A 112 4.83 -6.07 2.93
CA ARG A 112 5.61 -7.05 3.72
C ARG A 112 4.83 -8.33 3.98
N ASP A 113 3.55 -8.23 4.28
CA ASP A 113 2.70 -9.41 4.50
C ASP A 113 2.59 -10.26 3.23
N LEU A 114 2.36 -9.62 2.07
CA LEU A 114 2.35 -10.29 0.78
C LEU A 114 3.67 -11.05 0.53
N SER A 115 4.82 -10.44 0.82
CA SER A 115 6.10 -11.15 0.74
C SER A 115 6.20 -12.36 1.66
N ARG A 116 5.67 -12.28 2.89
CA ARG A 116 5.72 -13.39 3.84
C ARG A 116 4.87 -14.58 3.39
N VAL A 117 3.65 -14.31 2.90
CA VAL A 117 2.72 -15.37 2.51
C VAL A 117 3.05 -15.99 1.15
N THR A 118 3.74 -15.25 0.27
CA THR A 118 4.15 -15.74 -1.05
C THR A 118 5.56 -16.33 -1.08
N GLY A 119 6.43 -15.90 -0.16
CA GLY A 119 7.87 -16.15 -0.22
C GLY A 119 8.63 -15.27 -1.22
N ASP A 120 7.95 -14.43 -2.01
CA ASP A 120 8.60 -13.48 -2.92
C ASP A 120 9.02 -12.23 -2.16
N ARG A 121 10.33 -12.00 -2.05
CA ARG A 121 10.91 -10.86 -1.35
C ARG A 121 10.72 -9.51 -2.05
N LEU A 122 10.23 -9.47 -3.29
CA LEU A 122 10.12 -8.23 -4.05
C LEU A 122 9.24 -7.18 -3.34
N TYR A 123 8.09 -7.59 -2.79
CA TYR A 123 7.16 -6.68 -2.11
C TYR A 123 7.76 -6.07 -0.82
N GLU A 124 8.40 -6.89 0.03
CA GLU A 124 9.09 -6.43 1.23
C GLU A 124 10.28 -5.55 0.88
N ASN A 125 11.02 -5.86 -0.19
CA ASN A 125 12.14 -5.02 -0.62
C ASN A 125 11.69 -3.60 -1.01
N VAL A 126 10.56 -3.44 -1.72
CA VAL A 126 10.05 -2.09 -2.05
C VAL A 126 9.49 -1.38 -0.81
N ALA A 127 8.84 -2.11 0.09
CA ALA A 127 8.38 -1.58 1.37
C ALA A 127 9.54 -1.07 2.24
N ASP A 128 10.62 -1.85 2.32
CA ASP A 128 11.80 -1.51 3.10
C ASP A 128 12.56 -0.32 2.51
N LYS A 129 12.72 -0.27 1.18
CA LYS A 129 13.36 0.87 0.52
C LYS A 129 12.56 2.16 0.71
N SER A 130 11.23 2.11 0.53
CA SER A 130 10.38 3.29 0.76
C SER A 130 10.44 3.78 2.21
N ALA A 131 10.38 2.86 3.18
CA ALA A 131 10.53 3.18 4.60
C ALA A 131 11.92 3.79 4.90
N ALA A 132 12.99 3.22 4.34
CA ALA A 132 14.35 3.74 4.50
C ALA A 132 14.49 5.16 3.92
N THR A 133 13.90 5.43 2.75
CA THR A 133 13.87 6.78 2.16
C THR A 133 13.19 7.77 3.09
N LEU A 134 11.99 7.45 3.61
CA LEU A 134 11.28 8.30 4.58
C LEU A 134 12.09 8.50 5.88
N HIS A 135 12.70 7.43 6.39
CA HIS A 135 13.50 7.47 7.61
C HIS A 135 14.75 8.34 7.45
N SER A 136 15.39 8.32 6.28
CA SER A 136 16.60 9.12 6.01
C SER A 136 16.37 10.63 5.95
N GLN A 137 15.11 11.08 5.76
CA GLN A 137 14.81 12.51 5.66
C GLN A 137 14.92 13.20 7.02
N SER A 138 15.38 14.46 6.99
CA SER A 138 15.39 15.34 8.16
C SER A 138 13.98 15.58 8.68
N LYS A 139 13.83 15.54 10.00
CA LYS A 139 12.56 15.71 10.72
C LYS A 139 12.71 16.82 11.75
N LYS A 140 11.63 17.52 12.06
CA LYS A 140 11.59 18.49 13.15
C LYS A 140 10.93 17.85 14.37
N ASP A 141 11.71 17.49 15.38
CA ASP A 141 11.21 16.81 16.59
C ASP A 141 10.41 15.53 16.27
N GLY A 142 10.84 14.79 15.24
CA GLY A 142 10.15 13.60 14.73
C GLY A 142 8.97 13.88 13.79
N LEU A 143 8.60 15.14 13.61
CA LEU A 143 7.50 15.56 12.75
C LEU A 143 7.95 15.75 11.29
N VAL A 144 7.07 15.35 10.37
CA VAL A 144 7.29 15.42 8.93
C VAL A 144 6.21 16.24 8.22
N PRO A 145 6.55 16.97 7.15
CA PRO A 145 5.57 17.62 6.29
C PRO A 145 4.59 16.63 5.66
N ILE A 146 3.39 17.10 5.31
CA ILE A 146 2.32 16.27 4.72
C ILE A 146 2.54 15.88 3.26
N PHE A 147 3.58 16.40 2.61
CA PHE A 147 3.91 16.09 1.22
C PHE A 147 5.40 15.77 1.05
N ILE A 148 5.67 14.77 0.21
CA ILE A 148 7.01 14.33 -0.18
C ILE A 148 7.04 14.10 -1.69
N ASN A 149 8.16 14.43 -2.30
CA ASN A 149 8.32 14.22 -3.73
C ASN A 149 8.86 12.80 -3.99
N PRO A 150 8.10 11.89 -4.64
CA PRO A 150 8.51 10.51 -4.89
C PRO A 150 9.65 10.36 -5.90
N LEU A 151 9.99 11.40 -6.67
CA LEU A 151 11.12 11.35 -7.60
C LEU A 151 12.44 11.70 -6.89
N THR A 152 12.41 12.68 -5.99
CA THR A 152 13.61 13.16 -5.29
C THR A 152 13.78 12.60 -3.87
N GLY A 153 12.73 12.00 -3.30
CA GLY A 153 12.71 11.51 -1.93
C GLY A 153 12.64 12.61 -0.86
N ARG A 154 12.46 13.89 -1.24
CA ARG A 154 12.53 15.03 -0.32
C ARG A 154 11.16 15.53 0.11
N PHE A 155 11.01 15.79 1.41
CA PHE A 155 9.83 16.48 1.91
C PHE A 155 9.70 17.86 1.30
N SER A 156 8.47 18.24 0.99
CA SER A 156 8.15 19.64 0.68
C SER A 156 8.20 20.46 1.95
N SER A 157 8.66 21.71 1.88
CA SER A 157 8.48 22.65 2.98
C SER A 157 6.99 22.91 3.20
N GLY A 158 6.52 22.99 4.44
CA GLY A 158 5.18 23.45 4.72
C GLY A 158 4.50 22.76 5.89
N VAL A 159 3.22 22.46 5.70
CA VAL A 159 2.28 22.05 6.74
C VAL A 159 2.67 20.68 7.30
N ILE A 160 2.61 20.58 8.64
CA ILE A 160 2.67 19.34 9.40
C ILE A 160 1.28 19.12 9.98
N SER A 161 0.76 17.89 9.90
CA SER A 161 -0.57 17.54 10.41
C SER A 161 -0.57 16.10 10.91
N PHE A 162 -1.33 15.86 11.99
CA PHE A 162 -1.71 14.53 12.46
C PHE A 162 -3.07 14.06 11.91
N GLY A 163 -3.71 14.87 11.06
CA GLY A 163 -4.90 14.48 10.30
C GLY A 163 -4.53 14.11 8.87
N ALA A 164 -5.47 14.37 7.95
CA ALA A 164 -5.35 14.01 6.54
C ALA A 164 -3.96 14.33 5.96
N ARG A 165 -3.41 13.36 5.22
CA ARG A 165 -2.10 13.37 4.55
C ARG A 165 -0.87 13.15 5.44
N GLY A 166 -1.02 13.16 6.77
CA GLY A 166 0.09 12.90 7.71
C GLY A 166 -0.20 11.85 8.79
N ASP A 167 -1.47 11.63 9.13
CA ASP A 167 -1.95 10.70 10.16
C ASP A 167 -1.27 9.32 10.18
N SER A 168 -1.56 8.49 9.18
CA SER A 168 -1.27 7.07 9.16
C SER A 168 0.21 6.76 8.91
N TYR A 169 1.01 7.76 8.52
CA TYR A 169 2.47 7.65 8.56
C TYR A 169 2.94 7.30 9.98
N TYR A 170 2.48 8.05 10.99
CA TYR A 170 2.86 7.81 12.38
C TYR A 170 2.28 6.49 12.91
N GLU A 171 1.06 6.14 12.48
CA GLU A 171 0.43 4.85 12.79
C GLU A 171 1.28 3.68 12.29
N TYR A 172 1.76 3.76 11.04
CA TYR A 172 2.52 2.68 10.43
C TYR A 172 3.94 2.58 10.95
N LEU A 173 4.54 3.64 11.50
CA LEU A 173 5.82 3.50 12.22
C LEU A 173 5.67 2.50 13.38
N LEU A 174 4.66 2.67 14.23
CA LEU A 174 4.44 1.75 15.35
C LEU A 174 4.06 0.35 14.86
N LYS A 175 3.11 0.26 13.91
CA LYS A 175 2.63 -1.04 13.42
C LYS A 175 3.71 -1.85 12.71
N GLN A 176 4.61 -1.20 11.97
CA GLN A 176 5.72 -1.88 11.31
C GLN A 176 6.73 -2.43 12.32
N TRP A 177 7.04 -1.66 13.36
CA TRP A 177 7.88 -2.15 14.46
C TRP A 177 7.28 -3.39 15.11
N LEU A 178 5.97 -3.38 15.39
CA LEU A 178 5.25 -4.54 15.92
C LEU A 178 5.24 -5.73 14.94
N GLN A 179 4.91 -5.50 13.66
CA GLN A 179 4.83 -6.53 12.63
C GLN A 179 6.16 -7.27 12.42
N THR A 180 7.29 -6.59 12.65
CA THR A 180 8.64 -7.17 12.53
C THR A 180 9.13 -7.84 13.82
N GLY A 181 8.25 -8.03 14.80
CA GLY A 181 8.60 -8.62 16.09
C GLY A 181 9.53 -7.73 16.92
N GLN A 182 9.37 -6.41 16.80
CA GLN A 182 10.14 -5.39 17.52
C GLN A 182 11.63 -5.32 17.16
N LYS A 183 12.02 -5.90 16.02
CA LYS A 183 13.44 -6.02 15.61
C LYS A 183 13.93 -4.91 14.71
N ARG A 184 13.03 -4.22 13.98
CA ARG A 184 13.41 -3.15 13.05
C ARG A 184 12.98 -1.81 13.60
N SER A 185 13.94 -0.98 13.95
CA SER A 185 13.73 0.46 14.11
C SER A 185 13.36 1.03 12.75
N VAL A 186 12.10 1.43 12.62
CA VAL A 186 11.52 2.15 11.47
C VAL A 186 11.67 3.65 11.64
#